data_AF-A0A415RQ20-F1
#
_entry.id   AF-A0A415RQ20-F1
#
_cell.length_a   1.000
_cell.length_b   1.000
_cell.length_c   1.000
_cell.angle_alpha   90.00
_cell.angle_beta   90.00
_cell.angle_gamma   90.00
#
_symmetry.space_group_name_H-M   'P 1'
#
loop_
_entity.id
_entity.type
_entity.pdbx_description
1 polymer ?
#
loop_
_entity_poly.entity_id
_entity_poly.type
_entity_poly.pdbx_seq_one_letter_code
_entity_poly.pdbx_strand_id
1 'polypeptide(L)'
;MFYDDFFQKCHTKELDNFIHEDDILLFKSNNIAVLYYFFPLIERLAIELLDLTSLVNIEHKDQGTIRTVNSLLHQEKTKEILGNSLIKKLEKYFKDDGIRNKIMHYNNDINKIQIDKEDMQIIKYITIQLASLYEEELKKIDSIKIERIDLIKK
;
A
#
# COMPACT_ATOMS: atom_id res chain seq x y z
N MET A 1 14.01 -5.36 -11.74
CA MET A 1 14.24 -4.12 -12.50
C MET A 1 13.36 -2.99 -12.00
N PHE A 2 12.02 -3.08 -12.00
CA PHE A 2 11.18 -1.96 -11.52
C PHE A 2 11.41 -1.57 -10.04
N TYR A 3 11.74 -2.53 -9.16
CA TYR A 3 12.08 -2.24 -7.76
C TYR A 3 13.51 -1.71 -7.59
N ASP A 4 14.45 -2.06 -8.46
CA ASP A 4 15.84 -1.60 -8.32
C ASP A 4 15.91 -0.06 -8.45
N ASP A 5 15.15 0.51 -9.39
CA ASP A 5 15.05 1.96 -9.58
C ASP A 5 14.35 2.68 -8.41
N PHE A 6 13.47 1.98 -7.69
CA PHE A 6 12.82 2.51 -6.49
C PHE A 6 13.86 2.64 -5.36
N PHE A 7 14.48 1.52 -4.99
CA PHE A 7 15.44 1.43 -3.87
C PHE A 7 16.75 2.21 -4.07
N GLN A 8 17.08 2.64 -5.29
CA GLN A 8 18.25 3.49 -5.55
C GLN A 8 17.99 4.97 -5.25
N LYS A 9 16.73 5.38 -5.05
CA LYS A 9 16.38 6.78 -4.76
C LYS A 9 16.51 7.04 -3.26
N CYS A 10 16.83 8.27 -2.90
CA CYS A 10 16.65 8.72 -1.52
C CYS A 10 15.17 8.95 -1.26
N HIS A 11 14.62 8.23 -0.29
CA HIS A 11 13.23 8.35 0.12
C HIS A 11 13.07 9.30 1.31
N THR A 12 11.81 9.65 1.63
CA THR A 12 11.48 10.41 2.82
C THR A 12 11.65 9.55 4.07
N LYS A 13 11.98 10.17 5.20
CA LYS A 13 12.17 9.43 6.47
C LYS A 13 10.91 8.67 6.89
N GLU A 14 9.75 9.21 6.55
CA GLU A 14 8.45 8.62 6.79
C GLU A 14 8.27 7.32 6.01
N LEU A 15 8.73 7.27 4.74
CA LEU A 15 8.70 6.04 3.93
C LEU A 15 9.74 5.02 4.42
N ASP A 16 10.93 5.48 4.83
CA ASP A 16 12.00 4.63 5.36
C ASP A 16 11.58 3.86 6.62
N ASN A 17 10.58 4.37 7.38
CA ASN A 17 10.01 3.65 8.52
C ASN A 17 9.21 2.39 8.12
N PHE A 18 8.79 2.28 6.85
CA PHE A 18 8.02 1.15 6.33
C PHE A 18 8.85 0.25 5.43
N ILE A 19 9.71 0.84 4.58
CA ILE A 19 10.54 0.14 3.60
C ILE A 19 11.95 0.71 3.66
N HIS A 20 12.90 -0.10 4.12
CA HIS A 20 14.32 0.26 4.18
C HIS A 20 15.05 -0.16 2.90
N GLU A 21 16.20 0.47 2.59
CA GLU A 21 17.00 0.12 1.40
C GLU A 21 17.36 -1.38 1.31
N ASP A 22 17.63 -2.00 2.46
CA ASP A 22 17.98 -3.42 2.58
C ASP A 22 16.82 -4.37 2.22
N ASP A 23 15.58 -3.89 2.27
CA ASP A 23 14.40 -4.68 1.92
C ASP A 23 14.38 -5.08 0.45
N ILE A 24 15.21 -4.48 -0.41
CA ILE A 24 15.42 -4.89 -1.80
C ILE A 24 15.71 -6.40 -1.92
N LEU A 25 16.36 -7.01 -0.92
CA LEU A 25 16.62 -8.45 -0.87
C LEU A 25 15.32 -9.26 -0.79
N LEU A 26 14.31 -8.78 -0.07
CA LEU A 26 12.97 -9.37 0.01
C LEU A 26 12.25 -9.29 -1.35
N PHE A 27 12.41 -8.18 -2.07
CA PHE A 27 11.86 -8.01 -3.42
C PHE A 27 12.56 -8.88 -4.47
N LYS A 28 13.85 -9.19 -4.29
CA LYS A 28 14.60 -10.11 -5.15
C LYS A 28 14.33 -11.58 -4.83
N SER A 29 13.92 -11.88 -3.61
CA SER A 29 13.61 -13.25 -3.17
C SER A 29 12.33 -13.80 -3.80
N ASN A 30 12.35 -15.08 -4.18
CA ASN A 30 11.17 -15.84 -4.59
C ASN A 30 10.69 -16.80 -3.49
N ASN A 31 11.24 -16.69 -2.28
CA ASN A 31 10.81 -17.50 -1.14
C ASN A 31 9.43 -17.03 -0.69
N ILE A 32 8.46 -17.93 -0.57
CA ILE A 32 7.10 -17.61 -0.13
C ILE A 32 7.05 -16.99 1.27
N ALA A 33 8.04 -17.24 2.13
CA ALA A 33 8.11 -16.65 3.46
C ALA A 33 8.17 -15.10 3.43
N VAL A 34 8.64 -14.49 2.33
CA VAL A 34 8.64 -13.02 2.20
C VAL A 34 7.22 -12.44 2.14
N LEU A 35 6.21 -13.26 1.88
CA LEU A 35 4.82 -12.82 1.90
C LEU A 35 4.37 -12.39 3.29
N TYR A 36 4.97 -12.92 4.36
CA TYR A 36 4.70 -12.45 5.72
C TYR A 36 5.14 -11.00 5.95
N TYR A 37 6.10 -10.51 5.17
CA TYR A 37 6.51 -9.10 5.16
C TYR A 37 5.58 -8.27 4.27
N PHE A 38 5.33 -8.70 3.03
CA PHE A 38 4.52 -7.93 2.08
C PHE A 38 3.06 -7.77 2.48
N PHE A 39 2.49 -8.79 3.13
CA PHE A 39 1.08 -8.80 3.50
C PHE A 39 0.68 -7.62 4.41
N PRO A 40 1.26 -7.45 5.61
CA PRO A 40 0.95 -6.29 6.46
C PRO A 40 1.42 -4.96 5.86
N LEU A 41 2.51 -4.97 5.07
CA LEU A 41 3.05 -3.76 4.47
C LEU A 41 2.10 -3.14 3.43
N ILE A 42 1.49 -3.96 2.55
CA ILE A 42 0.50 -3.49 1.57
C ILE A 42 -0.69 -2.84 2.28
N GLU A 43 -1.19 -3.47 3.35
CA GLU A 43 -2.32 -2.95 4.13
C GLU A 43 -1.95 -1.63 4.80
N ARG A 44 -0.76 -1.55 5.41
CA ARG A 44 -0.26 -0.32 6.04
C ARG A 44 -0.11 0.83 5.04
N LEU A 45 0.57 0.61 3.91
CA LEU A 45 0.79 1.63 2.89
C LEU A 45 -0.54 2.13 2.29
N ALA A 46 -1.50 1.24 2.05
CA ALA A 46 -2.80 1.63 1.54
C ALA A 46 -3.57 2.53 2.53
N ILE A 47 -3.53 2.21 3.83
CA ILE A 47 -4.17 3.01 4.88
C ILE A 47 -3.51 4.38 4.98
N GLU A 48 -2.19 4.43 5.09
CA GLU A 48 -1.41 5.66 5.24
C GLU A 48 -1.58 6.60 4.04
N LEU A 49 -1.57 6.07 2.82
CA LEU A 49 -1.81 6.84 1.60
C LEU A 49 -3.22 7.45 1.56
N LEU A 50 -4.24 6.69 1.98
CA LEU A 50 -5.63 7.17 2.00
C LEU A 50 -5.88 8.19 3.12
N ASP A 51 -5.16 8.07 4.23
CA ASP A 51 -5.19 9.04 5.33
C ASP A 51 -4.51 10.36 4.92
N LEU A 52 -3.30 10.29 4.36
CA LEU A 52 -2.56 11.46 3.85
C LEU A 52 -3.36 12.27 2.82
N THR A 53 -4.07 11.57 1.94
CA THR A 53 -4.82 12.19 0.85
C THR A 53 -6.18 12.75 1.29
N SER A 54 -6.49 12.72 2.59
CA SER A 54 -7.72 13.23 3.20
C SER A 54 -9.01 12.61 2.66
N LEU A 55 -8.93 11.54 1.85
CA LEU A 55 -10.10 10.81 1.35
C LEU A 55 -10.88 10.14 2.47
N VAL A 56 -10.19 9.83 3.55
CA VAL A 56 -10.77 9.12 4.66
C VAL A 56 -10.25 9.79 5.91
N ASN A 57 -11.12 10.51 6.60
CA ASN A 57 -11.04 10.49 8.05
C ASN A 57 -11.25 9.01 8.44
N ILE A 58 -10.19 8.20 8.44
CA ILE A 58 -10.27 6.79 8.87
C ILE A 58 -10.78 6.74 10.32
N GLU A 59 -10.60 7.85 11.06
CA GLU A 59 -11.08 8.08 12.43
C GLU A 59 -12.41 8.85 12.59
N HIS A 60 -13.04 9.44 11.55
CA HIS A 60 -14.45 9.91 11.70
C HIS A 60 -15.43 8.77 11.46
N LYS A 61 -15.46 7.87 12.43
CA LYS A 61 -16.60 7.56 13.32
C LYS A 61 -18.01 8.04 12.92
N ASP A 62 -18.46 7.85 11.69
CA ASP A 62 -19.90 7.63 11.47
C ASP A 62 -20.24 6.23 11.98
N GLN A 63 -20.82 6.21 13.19
CA GLN A 63 -21.46 5.08 13.89
C GLN A 63 -21.18 3.67 13.33
N GLY A 64 -20.15 3.00 13.89
CA GLY A 64 -20.18 1.55 14.07
C GLY A 64 -19.58 0.65 12.97
N THR A 65 -19.04 1.18 11.88
CA THR A 65 -18.44 0.35 10.80
C THR A 65 -16.99 0.73 10.52
N ILE A 66 -16.06 -0.17 10.82
CA ILE A 66 -14.66 -0.07 10.37
C ILE A 66 -14.65 -0.24 8.84
N ARG A 67 -14.20 0.79 8.11
CA ARG A 67 -14.01 0.67 6.65
C ARG A 67 -12.77 -0.17 6.38
N THR A 68 -12.92 -1.26 5.64
CA THR A 68 -11.78 -2.06 5.18
C THR A 68 -11.15 -1.41 3.95
N VAL A 69 -9.86 -1.66 3.69
CA VAL A 69 -9.19 -1.22 2.44
C VAL A 69 -10.04 -1.59 1.23
N ASN A 70 -10.61 -2.80 1.20
CA ASN A 70 -11.46 -3.27 0.11
C ASN A 70 -12.70 -2.37 -0.12
N SER A 71 -13.35 -1.90 0.96
CA SER A 71 -14.49 -0.98 0.84
C SER A 71 -14.09 0.40 0.28
N LEU A 72 -12.85 0.83 0.51
CA LEU A 72 -12.34 2.12 0.06
C LEU A 72 -11.97 2.09 -1.43
N LEU A 73 -11.50 0.95 -1.95
CA LEU A 73 -11.12 0.79 -3.38
C LEU A 73 -12.27 1.07 -4.37
N HIS A 74 -13.53 0.94 -3.93
CA HIS A 74 -14.69 1.17 -4.79
C HIS A 74 -15.08 2.65 -4.93
N GLN A 75 -14.49 3.56 -4.14
CA GLN A 75 -14.79 4.99 -4.21
C GLN A 75 -14.09 5.65 -5.41
N GLU A 76 -14.79 6.50 -6.17
CA GLU A 76 -14.21 7.16 -7.35
C GLU A 76 -12.94 7.95 -7.04
N LYS A 77 -12.94 8.69 -5.93
CA LYS A 77 -11.76 9.45 -5.50
C LYS A 77 -10.55 8.54 -5.23
N THR A 78 -10.75 7.37 -4.63
CA THR A 78 -9.68 6.39 -4.46
C THR A 78 -9.15 5.92 -5.82
N LYS A 79 -9.98 5.87 -6.86
CA LYS A 79 -9.55 5.56 -8.22
C LYS A 79 -8.73 6.64 -8.88
N GLU A 80 -9.04 7.90 -8.60
CA GLU A 80 -8.24 9.02 -9.07
C GLU A 80 -6.84 8.99 -8.47
N ILE A 81 -6.71 8.64 -7.19
CA ILE A 81 -5.41 8.59 -6.48
C ILE A 81 -4.60 7.38 -6.89
N LEU A 82 -5.18 6.18 -6.80
CA LEU A 82 -4.43 4.94 -7.04
C LEU A 82 -4.23 4.65 -8.52
N GLY A 83 -5.10 5.19 -9.37
CA GLY A 83 -5.14 4.88 -10.80
C GLY A 83 -5.68 3.47 -11.11
N ASN A 84 -6.21 3.34 -12.32
CA ASN A 84 -6.92 2.12 -12.76
C ASN A 84 -6.04 0.86 -12.76
N SER A 85 -4.73 0.99 -13.01
CA SER A 85 -3.82 -0.17 -13.06
C SER A 85 -3.60 -0.80 -11.68
N LEU A 86 -3.40 0.05 -10.67
CA LEU A 86 -3.14 -0.40 -9.30
C LEU A 86 -4.43 -0.95 -8.68
N ILE A 87 -5.57 -0.30 -8.91
CA ILE A 87 -6.87 -0.80 -8.43
C ILE A 87 -7.17 -2.19 -8.94
N LYS A 88 -7.03 -2.46 -10.24
CA LYS A 88 -7.32 -3.81 -10.76
C LYS A 88 -6.49 -4.89 -10.08
N LYS A 89 -5.25 -4.57 -9.68
CA LYS A 89 -4.37 -5.50 -8.97
C LYS A 89 -4.73 -5.59 -7.48
N LEU A 90 -5.10 -4.49 -6.85
CA LEU A 90 -5.61 -4.47 -5.47
C LEU A 90 -6.94 -5.23 -5.35
N GLU A 91 -7.85 -5.10 -6.32
CA GLU A 91 -9.07 -5.89 -6.42
C GLU A 91 -8.72 -7.39 -6.56
N LYS A 92 -7.80 -7.78 -7.44
CA LYS A 92 -7.32 -9.18 -7.53
C LYS A 92 -6.68 -9.66 -6.22
N TYR A 93 -6.02 -8.77 -5.48
CA TYR A 93 -5.37 -9.10 -4.22
C TYR A 93 -6.38 -9.29 -3.07
N PHE A 94 -7.34 -8.37 -2.91
CA PHE A 94 -8.30 -8.32 -1.81
C PHE A 94 -9.62 -9.07 -2.05
N LYS A 95 -9.88 -9.57 -3.26
CA LYS A 95 -11.05 -10.41 -3.56
C LYS A 95 -11.12 -11.60 -2.58
N ASP A 96 -12.34 -12.06 -2.30
CA ASP A 96 -12.57 -13.18 -1.36
C ASP A 96 -11.85 -14.48 -1.76
N ASP A 97 -11.69 -14.73 -3.07
CA ASP A 97 -10.88 -15.82 -3.65
C ASP A 97 -9.53 -15.32 -4.20
N GLY A 98 -9.13 -14.11 -3.80
CA GLY A 98 -7.95 -13.39 -4.29
C GLY A 98 -6.65 -13.86 -3.68
N ILE A 99 -5.56 -13.18 -4.06
CA ILE A 99 -4.19 -13.57 -3.69
C ILE A 99 -4.01 -13.60 -2.17
N ARG A 100 -4.56 -12.61 -1.44
CA ARG A 100 -4.57 -12.60 0.04
C ARG A 100 -5.14 -13.88 0.62
N ASN A 101 -6.28 -14.33 0.09
CA ASN A 101 -6.96 -15.49 0.61
C ASN A 101 -6.16 -16.78 0.34
N LYS A 102 -5.55 -16.89 -0.85
CA LYS A 102 -4.65 -18.00 -1.18
C LYS A 102 -3.48 -18.12 -0.19
N ILE A 103 -2.90 -17.00 0.25
CA ILE A 103 -1.80 -16.98 1.23
C ILE A 103 -2.26 -17.51 2.60
N MET A 104 -3.48 -17.16 3.00
CA MET A 104 -4.04 -17.54 4.30
C MET A 104 -4.54 -18.99 4.35
N HIS A 105 -4.76 -19.62 3.20
CA HIS A 105 -5.25 -20.99 3.12
C HIS A 105 -4.14 -21.96 2.69
N TYR A 106 -3.56 -22.59 3.69
CA TYR A 106 -2.67 -23.72 3.51
C TYR A 106 -3.45 -24.93 2.97
N ASN A 107 -2.99 -25.52 1.86
CA ASN A 107 -3.57 -26.74 1.33
C ASN A 107 -2.86 -27.95 1.96
N ASN A 108 -3.58 -28.65 2.84
CA ASN A 108 -3.11 -29.84 3.54
C ASN A 108 -2.77 -31.00 2.60
N ASP A 109 -3.48 -31.15 1.48
CA ASP A 109 -3.31 -32.27 0.55
C ASP A 109 -1.99 -32.19 -0.23
N ILE A 110 -1.53 -30.97 -0.52
CA ILE A 110 -0.25 -30.72 -1.22
C ILE A 110 0.84 -30.16 -0.30
N ASN A 111 0.54 -30.04 0.99
CA ASN A 111 1.43 -29.50 2.04
C ASN A 111 2.05 -28.13 1.67
N LYS A 112 1.30 -27.28 0.96
CA LYS A 112 1.79 -26.01 0.39
C LYS A 112 0.69 -24.96 0.30
N ILE A 113 1.11 -23.70 0.32
CA ILE A 113 0.30 -22.55 -0.09
C ILE A 113 0.34 -22.45 -1.62
N GLN A 114 -0.81 -22.31 -2.27
CA GLN A 114 -0.91 -22.20 -3.74
C GLN A 114 -0.67 -20.74 -4.20
N ILE A 115 0.57 -20.30 -4.15
CA ILE A 115 1.01 -19.02 -4.74
C ILE A 115 1.97 -19.33 -5.89
N ASP A 116 1.66 -18.77 -7.06
CA ASP A 116 2.53 -18.87 -8.24
C ASP A 116 3.45 -17.64 -8.38
N LYS A 117 4.30 -17.67 -9.41
CA LYS A 117 5.24 -16.57 -9.69
C LYS A 117 4.53 -15.29 -10.12
N GLU A 118 3.37 -15.38 -10.77
CA GLU A 118 2.59 -14.22 -11.21
C GLU A 118 1.99 -13.50 -10.01
N ASP A 119 1.42 -14.24 -9.07
CA ASP A 119 0.88 -13.73 -7.81
C ASP A 119 1.98 -13.00 -7.02
N MET A 120 3.19 -13.58 -6.92
CA MET A 120 4.35 -12.93 -6.30
C MET A 120 4.73 -11.60 -6.99
N GLN A 121 4.71 -11.56 -8.32
CA GLN A 121 5.03 -10.35 -9.07
C GLN A 121 3.96 -9.26 -8.86
N ILE A 122 2.69 -9.65 -8.79
CA ILE A 122 1.59 -8.73 -8.50
C ILE A 122 1.75 -8.10 -7.11
N ILE A 123 2.06 -8.90 -6.09
CA ILE A 123 2.28 -8.43 -4.72
C ILE A 123 3.42 -7.42 -4.66
N LYS A 124 4.57 -7.76 -5.26
CA LYS A 124 5.74 -6.85 -5.32
C LYS A 124 5.41 -5.56 -6.07
N TYR A 125 4.69 -5.66 -7.19
CA TYR A 125 4.25 -4.50 -7.96
C TYR A 125 3.33 -3.60 -7.13
N ILE A 126 2.30 -4.17 -6.48
CA ILE A 126 1.38 -3.41 -5.62
C ILE A 126 2.17 -2.66 -4.54
N THR A 127 3.11 -3.35 -3.89
CA THR A 127 3.92 -2.77 -2.81
C THR A 127 4.72 -1.55 -3.29
N ILE A 128 5.48 -1.66 -4.38
CA ILE A 128 6.27 -0.53 -4.90
C ILE A 128 5.39 0.61 -5.39
N GLN A 129 4.24 0.31 -6.01
CA GLN A 129 3.33 1.35 -6.50
C GLN A 129 2.70 2.13 -5.34
N LEU A 130 2.23 1.43 -4.30
CA LEU A 130 1.72 2.09 -3.10
C LEU A 130 2.79 2.94 -2.42
N ALA A 131 4.01 2.41 -2.29
CA ALA A 131 5.13 3.13 -1.70
C ALA A 131 5.53 4.38 -2.50
N SER A 132 5.58 4.27 -3.83
CA SER A 132 5.84 5.40 -4.73
C SER A 132 4.78 6.49 -4.60
N LEU A 133 3.49 6.11 -4.59
CA LEU A 133 2.40 7.07 -4.43
C LEU A 133 2.44 7.74 -3.05
N TYR A 134 2.70 6.96 -2.00
CA TYR A 134 2.86 7.50 -0.64
C TYR A 134 3.98 8.54 -0.56
N GLU A 135 5.13 8.24 -1.15
CA GLU A 135 6.25 9.18 -1.24
C GLU A 135 5.90 10.45 -2.02
N GLU A 136 5.19 10.32 -3.15
CA GLU A 136 4.74 11.47 -3.94
C GLU A 136 3.81 12.38 -3.13
N GLU A 137 2.86 11.81 -2.38
CA GLU A 137 1.95 12.58 -1.53
C GLU A 137 2.67 13.25 -0.35
N LEU A 138 3.60 12.57 0.30
CA LEU A 138 4.43 13.17 1.35
C LEU A 138 5.20 14.39 0.82
N LYS A 139 5.84 14.26 -0.35
CA LYS A 139 6.58 15.36 -0.97
C LYS A 139 5.67 16.53 -1.34
N LYS A 140 4.42 16.27 -1.75
CA LYS A 140 3.42 17.32 -2.00
C LYS A 140 3.11 18.07 -0.71
N ILE A 141 2.87 17.37 0.39
CA ILE A 141 2.55 17.98 1.68
C ILE A 141 3.72 18.82 2.21
N ASP A 142 4.95 18.29 2.16
CA ASP A 142 6.15 19.02 2.59
C ASP A 142 6.42 20.29 1.77
N SER A 143 5.97 20.31 0.51
CA SER A 143 6.08 21.49 -0.36
C SER A 143 5.11 22.62 -0.02
N ILE A 144 4.08 22.35 0.80
CA ILE A 144 3.08 23.34 1.22
C ILE A 144 3.72 24.27 2.27
N LYS A 145 4.07 25.49 1.85
CA LYS A 145 4.41 26.57 2.79
C LYS A 145 3.16 26.98 3.57
N ILE A 146 3.11 26.65 4.85
CA ILE A 146 2.10 27.18 5.76
C ILE A 146 2.45 28.63 6.06
N GLU A 147 1.72 29.57 5.44
CA GLU A 147 1.82 30.98 5.80
C GLU A 147 1.26 31.20 7.20
N ARG A 148 1.91 32.08 7.98
CA ARG A 148 1.50 32.41 9.34
C ARG A 148 0.05 32.89 9.33
N ILE A 149 -0.79 32.26 10.14
CA ILE A 149 -2.15 32.72 10.37
C ILE A 149 -2.06 34.01 11.21
N ASP A 150 -2.32 35.15 10.58
CA ASP A 150 -2.41 36.43 11.27
C ASP A 150 -3.68 36.47 12.13
N LEU A 151 -3.49 36.60 13.44
CA LEU A 151 -4.57 36.81 14.40
C LEU A 151 -5.26 38.15 14.12
N ILE A 152 -6.47 38.11 13.57
CA ILE A 152 -7.35 39.28 13.49
C ILE A 152 -7.74 39.66 14.92
N LYS A 153 -7.09 40.69 15.47
CA LYS A 153 -7.53 41.32 16.72
C LYS A 153 -8.85 42.06 16.44
N LYS A 154 -9.92 41.63 17.11
CA LYS A 154 -11.19 42.36 17.17
C LYS A 154 -11.07 43.59 18.07
#